data_AF-A0A2T6AP51-F1
#
_entry.id   AF-A0A2T6AP51-F1
#
_cell.length_a   1.000
_cell.length_b   1.000
_cell.length_c   1.000
_cell.angle_alpha   90.00
_cell.angle_beta   90.00
_cell.angle_gamma   90.00
#
_symmetry.space_group_name_H-M   'P 1'
#
loop_
_entity.id
_entity.type
_entity.pdbx_description
1 polymer ?
#
loop_
_entity_poly.entity_id
_entity_poly.type
_entity_poly.pdbx_seq_one_letter_code
_entity_poly.pdbx_strand_id
1 'polypeptide(L)'
;MSYDFILPARIMFHMQRVIAAPMASTRVYLSGVRIEPIAAGGAFMVATDGVAMLIHRARHATATRAATIAVQEPWLPDAYDEWGERLETNWAAQHIRIPPEISDHPVAAGIVYGGREEPVMHVIAEEISGAFPDWRKAVSADFLDPSYTSNRVHARKGHWPDCFDPRVVSETCSLWRGVQISRRGDGMPWLITMEDDPDTLAVISPRSLPRPETPVLTDMLTAIGRADLLEGGAV
;
A
#
# COMPACT_ATOMS: atom_id res chain seq x y z
N MET A 1 -20.46 7.01 -21.66
CA MET A 1 -19.19 6.25 -21.73
C MET A 1 -19.22 5.17 -20.66
N SER A 2 -18.91 3.93 -21.03
CA SER A 2 -18.73 2.83 -20.08
C SER A 2 -17.30 2.85 -19.53
N TYR A 3 -17.13 2.57 -18.24
CA TYR A 3 -15.82 2.46 -17.60
C TYR A 3 -15.63 1.05 -17.07
N ASP A 4 -14.44 0.49 -17.24
CA ASP A 4 -14.08 -0.79 -16.64
C ASP A 4 -13.82 -0.63 -15.14
N PHE A 5 -13.26 0.52 -14.74
CA PHE A 5 -12.96 0.81 -13.34
C PHE A 5 -13.41 2.21 -12.93
N ILE A 6 -14.00 2.30 -11.75
CA ILE A 6 -14.27 3.54 -11.02
C ILE A 6 -13.73 3.36 -9.61
N LEU A 7 -12.62 4.04 -9.27
CA LEU A 7 -11.83 3.75 -8.07
C LEU A 7 -11.66 5.00 -7.19
N PRO A 8 -11.69 4.90 -5.85
CA PRO A 8 -11.43 6.03 -4.97
C PRO A 8 -9.96 6.47 -5.06
N ALA A 9 -9.67 7.64 -5.63
CA ALA A 9 -8.26 7.91 -5.92
C ALA A 9 -7.42 8.25 -4.71
N ARG A 10 -8.00 8.79 -3.64
CA ARG A 10 -7.25 9.00 -2.39
C ARG A 10 -6.61 7.69 -1.92
N ILE A 11 -7.34 6.58 -2.00
CA ILE A 11 -6.83 5.25 -1.66
C ILE A 11 -5.87 4.75 -2.73
N MET A 12 -6.21 4.91 -4.01
CA MET A 12 -5.37 4.49 -5.13
C MET A 12 -3.97 5.13 -5.09
N PHE A 13 -3.90 6.46 -4.97
CA PHE A 13 -2.64 7.19 -4.89
C PHE A 13 -1.85 6.82 -3.64
N HIS A 14 -2.52 6.66 -2.50
CA HIS A 14 -1.85 6.24 -1.27
C HIS A 14 -1.20 4.86 -1.42
N MET A 15 -1.96 3.88 -1.91
CA MET A 15 -1.46 2.52 -2.20
C MET A 15 -0.32 2.52 -3.20
N GLN A 16 -0.46 3.29 -4.28
CA GLN A 16 0.56 3.42 -5.32
C GLN A 16 1.84 4.01 -4.75
N ARG A 17 1.75 5.17 -4.10
CA ARG A 17 2.92 5.92 -3.60
C ARG A 17 3.69 5.16 -2.54
N VAL A 18 2.99 4.57 -1.58
CA VAL A 18 3.63 3.99 -0.38
C VAL A 18 4.10 2.55 -0.59
N ILE A 19 3.40 1.78 -1.43
CA ILE A 19 3.66 0.34 -1.57
C ILE A 19 4.13 -0.02 -2.98
N ALA A 20 3.39 0.40 -4.01
CA ALA A 20 3.60 -0.13 -5.36
C ALA A 20 4.77 0.55 -6.11
N ALA A 21 4.86 1.88 -6.08
CA ALA A 21 5.86 2.66 -6.81
C ALA A 21 7.32 2.28 -6.47
N PRO A 22 7.69 1.99 -5.20
CA PRO A 22 9.02 1.49 -4.87
C PRO A 22 9.40 0.18 -5.57
N MET A 23 8.42 -0.63 -6.01
CA MET A 23 8.65 -1.92 -6.68
C MET A 23 8.90 -1.80 -8.18
N ALA A 24 8.66 -0.63 -8.79
CA ALA A 24 8.76 -0.43 -10.24
C ALA A 24 10.11 -0.85 -10.84
N SER A 25 11.20 -0.77 -10.07
CA SER A 25 12.55 -1.11 -10.53
C SER A 25 12.98 -2.55 -10.21
N THR A 26 12.25 -3.28 -9.35
CA THR A 26 12.67 -4.59 -8.84
C THR A 26 11.67 -5.71 -9.11
N ARG A 27 10.37 -5.40 -9.06
CA ARG A 27 9.25 -6.35 -9.24
C ARG A 27 8.10 -5.63 -9.93
N VAL A 28 8.23 -5.46 -11.25
CA VAL A 28 7.26 -4.70 -12.07
C VAL A 28 5.82 -5.16 -11.88
N TYR A 29 5.56 -6.46 -11.74
CA TYR A 29 4.19 -6.97 -11.51
C TYR A 29 3.55 -6.53 -10.16
N LEU A 30 4.33 -5.92 -9.26
CA LEU A 30 3.88 -5.30 -8.01
C LEU A 30 3.86 -3.77 -8.08
N SER A 31 4.22 -3.17 -9.22
CA SER A 31 4.31 -1.70 -9.37
C SER A 31 2.96 -1.01 -9.59
N GLY A 32 1.86 -1.73 -9.43
CA GLY A 32 0.51 -1.21 -9.45
C GLY A 32 -0.36 -1.81 -8.33
N VAL A 33 -1.59 -1.33 -8.26
CA VAL A 33 -2.62 -1.81 -7.35
C VAL A 33 -3.47 -2.87 -8.05
N ARG A 34 -3.54 -4.06 -7.46
CA ARG A 34 -4.43 -5.13 -7.90
C ARG A 34 -5.88 -4.79 -7.55
N ILE A 35 -6.71 -4.71 -8.58
CA ILE A 35 -8.15 -4.46 -8.49
C ILE A 35 -8.89 -5.75 -8.80
N GLU A 36 -9.83 -6.14 -7.93
CA GLU A 36 -10.66 -7.33 -8.15
C GLU A 36 -12.13 -7.04 -7.84
N PRO A 37 -13.06 -7.38 -8.74
CA PRO A 37 -14.48 -7.14 -8.53
C PRO A 37 -15.02 -7.97 -7.37
N ILE A 38 -15.91 -7.37 -6.59
CA ILE A 38 -16.66 -8.08 -5.54
C ILE A 38 -18.03 -8.45 -6.11
N ALA A 39 -18.41 -9.72 -6.02
CA ALA A 39 -19.67 -10.21 -6.60
C ALA A 39 -20.92 -9.46 -6.09
N ALA A 40 -20.89 -8.98 -4.85
CA ALA A 40 -21.96 -8.18 -4.24
C ALA A 40 -21.89 -6.67 -4.55
N GLY A 41 -20.96 -6.24 -5.40
CA GLY A 41 -20.66 -4.83 -5.68
C GLY A 41 -19.44 -4.30 -4.92
N GLY A 42 -18.81 -3.27 -5.49
CA GLY A 42 -17.51 -2.77 -5.02
C GLY A 42 -16.32 -3.46 -5.70
N ALA A 43 -15.12 -3.13 -5.22
CA ALA A 43 -13.89 -3.79 -5.61
C ALA A 43 -12.93 -3.94 -4.43
N PHE A 44 -12.15 -5.01 -4.42
CA PHE A 44 -10.93 -5.07 -3.61
C PHE A 44 -9.83 -4.32 -4.34
N MET A 45 -9.09 -3.51 -3.59
CA MET A 45 -7.87 -2.84 -4.02
C MET A 45 -6.72 -3.35 -3.15
N VAL A 46 -5.67 -3.87 -3.76
CA VAL A 46 -4.56 -4.52 -3.06
C VAL A 46 -3.23 -4.05 -3.60
N ALA A 47 -2.35 -3.54 -2.73
CA ALA A 47 -0.97 -3.24 -3.06
C ALA A 47 -0.03 -4.01 -2.12
N THR A 48 1.10 -4.49 -2.62
CA THR A 48 2.12 -5.16 -1.79
C THR A 48 3.52 -4.99 -2.37
N ASP A 49 4.52 -4.89 -1.50
CA ASP A 49 5.95 -4.97 -1.84
C ASP A 49 6.56 -6.34 -1.44
N GLY A 50 5.74 -7.24 -0.88
CA GLY A 50 6.12 -8.52 -0.30
C GLY A 50 6.51 -8.47 1.18
N VAL A 51 6.67 -7.29 1.76
CA VAL A 51 6.90 -7.08 3.21
C VAL A 51 5.62 -6.56 3.86
N ALA A 52 5.05 -5.51 3.30
CA ALA A 52 3.76 -4.93 3.63
C ALA A 52 2.76 -5.18 2.50
N MET A 53 1.51 -5.28 2.88
CA MET A 53 0.37 -5.36 1.98
C MET A 53 -0.74 -4.49 2.53
N LEU A 54 -1.34 -3.68 1.68
CA LEU A 54 -2.49 -2.87 2.01
C LEU A 54 -3.67 -3.35 1.17
N ILE A 55 -4.77 -3.67 1.83
CA ILE A 55 -5.99 -4.19 1.24
C ILE A 55 -7.12 -3.24 1.62
N HIS A 56 -7.86 -2.76 0.63
CA HIS A 56 -9.03 -1.91 0.84
C HIS A 56 -10.23 -2.49 0.11
N ARG A 57 -11.34 -2.62 0.82
CA ARG A 57 -12.64 -3.01 0.27
C ARG A 57 -13.43 -1.77 -0.13
N ALA A 58 -13.23 -1.29 -1.35
CA ALA A 58 -13.92 -0.11 -1.87
C ALA A 58 -15.37 -0.45 -2.24
N ARG A 59 -16.31 -0.29 -1.29
CA ARG A 59 -17.75 -0.60 -1.47
C ARG A 59 -18.41 0.20 -2.59
N HIS A 60 -17.94 1.42 -2.83
CA HIS A 60 -18.46 2.33 -3.86
C HIS A 60 -17.67 2.27 -5.17
N ALA A 61 -16.61 1.47 -5.24
CA ALA A 61 -15.88 1.27 -6.48
C ALA A 61 -16.68 0.41 -7.47
N THR A 62 -16.30 0.49 -8.74
CA THR A 62 -16.78 -0.42 -9.77
C THR A 62 -15.57 -1.03 -10.46
N ALA A 63 -15.60 -2.34 -10.69
CA ALA A 63 -14.64 -3.07 -11.51
C ALA A 63 -15.42 -4.11 -12.34
N THR A 64 -15.22 -4.16 -13.65
CA THR A 64 -15.85 -5.16 -14.53
C THR A 64 -15.02 -6.45 -14.61
N ARG A 65 -13.72 -6.35 -14.33
CA ARG A 65 -12.73 -7.43 -14.37
C ARG A 65 -11.64 -7.22 -13.35
N ALA A 66 -10.80 -8.23 -13.14
CA ALA A 66 -9.60 -8.09 -12.33
C ALA A 66 -8.41 -7.60 -13.15
N ALA A 67 -7.62 -6.66 -12.63
CA ALA A 67 -6.43 -6.11 -13.29
C ALA A 67 -5.45 -5.54 -12.26
N THR A 68 -4.17 -5.43 -12.62
CA THR A 68 -3.20 -4.65 -11.82
C THR A 68 -3.02 -3.30 -12.51
N ILE A 69 -3.32 -2.22 -11.82
CA ILE A 69 -3.37 -0.88 -12.41
C ILE A 69 -2.35 0.00 -11.69
N ALA A 70 -1.45 0.63 -12.44
CA ALA A 70 -0.66 1.74 -11.91
C ALA A 70 -1.30 3.05 -12.35
N VAL A 71 -1.30 4.04 -11.47
CA VAL A 71 -1.72 5.40 -11.79
C VAL A 71 -0.60 6.36 -11.47
N GLN A 72 -0.35 7.28 -12.38
CA GLN A 72 0.58 8.35 -12.14
C GLN A 72 -0.06 9.36 -11.19
N GLU A 73 0.53 9.51 -10.00
CA GLU A 73 0.19 10.63 -9.14
C GLU A 73 0.57 11.93 -9.87
N PRO A 74 -0.36 12.87 -10.04
CA PRO A 74 -0.06 14.10 -10.76
C PRO A 74 0.97 14.91 -9.98
N TRP A 75 2.13 15.11 -10.57
CA TRP A 75 3.13 16.02 -10.03
C TRP A 75 2.81 17.43 -10.49
N LEU A 76 2.25 18.24 -9.59
CA LEU A 76 2.01 19.64 -9.87
C LEU A 76 3.13 20.47 -9.23
N PRO A 77 3.84 21.30 -10.00
CA PRO A 77 4.70 22.32 -9.39
C PRO A 77 3.82 23.23 -8.51
N ASP A 78 4.41 23.76 -7.43
CA ASP A 78 3.73 24.78 -6.64
C ASP A 78 3.37 25.95 -7.54
N ALA A 79 2.08 26.15 -7.74
CA ALA A 79 1.55 27.27 -8.49
C ALA A 79 1.26 28.40 -7.51
N TYR A 80 1.58 29.63 -7.90
CA TYR A 80 1.33 30.83 -7.11
C TYR A 80 0.56 31.82 -7.97
N ASP A 81 -0.35 32.58 -7.37
CA ASP A 81 -1.05 33.65 -8.06
C ASP A 81 -0.14 34.89 -8.24
N GLU A 82 -0.69 35.94 -8.85
CA GLU A 82 0.05 37.18 -9.12
C GLU A 82 0.48 37.94 -7.84
N TRP A 83 -0.06 37.57 -6.68
CA TRP A 83 0.29 38.11 -5.37
C TRP A 83 1.26 37.21 -4.58
N GLY A 84 1.66 36.07 -5.16
CA GLY A 84 2.56 35.11 -4.53
C GLY A 84 1.87 34.17 -3.53
N GLU A 85 0.54 34.10 -3.52
CA GLU A 85 -0.21 33.14 -2.71
C GLU A 85 -0.24 31.79 -3.44
N ARG A 86 -0.04 30.70 -2.69
CA ARG A 86 -0.02 29.35 -3.28
C ARG A 86 -1.43 29.01 -3.76
N LEU A 87 -1.57 28.78 -5.06
CA LEU A 87 -2.80 28.29 -5.67
C LEU A 87 -3.09 26.88 -5.15
N GLU A 88 -4.28 26.70 -4.57
CA GLU A 88 -4.77 25.38 -4.22
C GLU A 88 -4.95 24.56 -5.49
N THR A 89 -4.27 23.42 -5.56
CA THR A 89 -4.48 22.43 -6.59
C THR A 89 -5.60 21.51 -6.14
N ASN A 90 -6.72 21.57 -6.86
CA ASN A 90 -7.92 20.82 -6.50
C ASN A 90 -8.11 19.66 -7.47
N TRP A 91 -8.08 18.46 -6.91
CA TRP A 91 -8.43 17.27 -7.65
C TRP A 91 -9.95 17.21 -7.78
N ALA A 92 -10.47 17.43 -9.00
CA ALA A 92 -11.90 17.63 -9.21
C ALA A 92 -12.74 16.35 -9.13
N ALA A 93 -12.12 15.18 -9.33
CA ALA A 93 -12.84 13.92 -9.19
C ALA A 93 -12.59 13.37 -7.78
N GLN A 94 -13.56 12.73 -7.15
CA GLN A 94 -13.28 11.85 -5.99
C GLN A 94 -12.86 10.44 -6.45
N HIS A 95 -13.01 10.15 -7.75
CA HIS A 95 -12.80 8.85 -8.35
C HIS A 95 -11.93 8.92 -9.60
N ILE A 96 -11.01 7.97 -9.75
CA ILE A 96 -10.35 7.64 -11.01
C ILE A 96 -11.32 6.82 -11.86
N ARG A 97 -11.44 7.15 -13.16
CA ARG A 97 -12.31 6.45 -14.10
C ARG A 97 -11.49 5.93 -15.27
N ILE A 98 -11.45 4.61 -15.45
CA ILE A 98 -10.60 3.96 -16.45
C ILE A 98 -11.50 3.31 -17.51
N PRO A 99 -11.34 3.65 -18.79
CA PRO A 99 -12.07 3.03 -19.88
C PRO A 99 -11.58 1.58 -20.13
N PRO A 100 -12.35 0.77 -20.89
CA PRO A 100 -12.00 -0.64 -21.14
C PRO A 100 -10.66 -0.88 -21.87
N GLU A 101 -10.16 0.10 -22.61
CA GLU A 101 -9.03 -0.03 -23.55
C GLU A 101 -7.63 0.11 -22.90
N ILE A 102 -7.52 0.07 -21.56
CA ILE A 102 -6.25 0.28 -20.83
C ILE A 102 -5.19 -0.83 -21.07
N SER A 103 -5.60 -2.01 -21.55
CA SER A 103 -4.69 -3.15 -21.72
C SER A 103 -3.61 -2.91 -22.77
N ASP A 104 -3.87 -2.03 -23.74
CA ASP A 104 -3.03 -1.87 -24.92
C ASP A 104 -2.16 -0.62 -24.81
N HIS A 105 -2.66 0.44 -24.17
CA HIS A 105 -1.99 1.73 -24.02
C HIS A 105 -2.37 2.43 -22.70
N PRO A 106 -1.50 3.28 -22.13
CA PRO A 106 -1.86 4.16 -21.03
C PRO A 106 -3.02 5.07 -21.41
N VAL A 107 -3.95 5.29 -20.48
CA VAL A 107 -5.17 6.07 -20.70
C VAL A 107 -5.31 7.21 -19.70
N ALA A 108 -5.92 8.31 -20.13
CA ALA A 108 -6.32 9.37 -19.21
C ALA A 108 -7.46 8.88 -18.31
N ALA A 109 -7.22 8.88 -17.00
CA ALA A 109 -8.10 8.31 -15.99
C ALA A 109 -8.68 9.34 -15.01
N GLY A 110 -8.31 10.61 -15.18
CA GLY A 110 -8.77 11.74 -14.40
C GLY A 110 -8.13 13.05 -14.86
N ILE A 111 -8.67 14.16 -14.38
CA ILE A 111 -8.16 15.51 -14.68
C ILE A 111 -7.93 16.23 -13.35
N VAL A 112 -6.82 16.96 -13.29
CA VAL A 112 -6.40 17.80 -12.18
C VAL A 112 -6.56 19.25 -12.58
N TYR A 113 -7.15 20.06 -11.71
CA TYR A 113 -7.40 21.47 -11.98
C TYR A 113 -6.50 22.34 -11.11
N GLY A 114 -5.94 23.39 -11.71
CA GLY A 114 -5.18 24.42 -11.02
C GLY A 114 -6.09 25.61 -10.71
N GLY A 115 -6.09 26.08 -9.46
CA GLY A 115 -6.97 27.17 -9.06
C GLY A 115 -8.44 26.77 -9.21
N ARG A 116 -9.26 27.64 -9.81
CA ARG A 116 -10.72 27.42 -9.83
C ARG A 116 -11.24 26.53 -10.95
N GLU A 117 -10.74 26.56 -12.19
CA GLU A 117 -11.39 25.79 -13.28
C GLU A 117 -10.47 25.39 -14.47
N GLU A 118 -9.15 25.62 -14.42
CA GLU A 118 -8.28 25.25 -15.54
C GLU A 118 -7.70 23.83 -15.38
N PRO A 119 -7.91 22.91 -16.34
CA PRO A 119 -7.30 21.59 -16.30
C PRO A 119 -5.79 21.71 -16.56
N VAL A 120 -4.98 21.33 -15.58
CA VAL A 120 -3.51 21.46 -15.62
C VAL A 120 -2.82 20.15 -15.99
N MET A 121 -3.39 19.00 -15.58
CA MET A 121 -2.76 17.70 -15.81
C MET A 121 -3.78 16.57 -15.91
N HIS A 122 -3.49 15.57 -16.74
CA HIS A 122 -4.22 14.32 -16.77
C HIS A 122 -3.56 13.29 -15.85
N VAL A 123 -4.36 12.56 -15.09
CA VAL A 123 -3.92 11.34 -14.41
C VAL A 123 -3.85 10.25 -15.46
N ILE A 124 -2.68 9.63 -15.63
CA ILE A 124 -2.49 8.52 -16.55
C ILE A 124 -2.61 7.21 -15.77
N ALA A 125 -3.40 6.28 -16.29
CA ALA A 125 -3.49 4.92 -15.79
C ALA A 125 -2.92 3.95 -16.82
N GLU A 126 -2.20 2.94 -16.34
CA GLU A 126 -1.66 1.84 -17.15
C GLU A 126 -1.98 0.49 -16.50
N GLU A 127 -2.21 -0.52 -17.33
CA GLU A 127 -2.35 -1.90 -16.85
C GLU A 127 -0.98 -2.58 -16.79
N ILE A 128 -0.62 -3.04 -15.60
CA ILE A 128 0.63 -3.73 -15.36
C ILE A 128 0.45 -5.21 -15.68
N SER A 129 1.27 -5.69 -16.62
CA SER A 129 1.33 -7.10 -16.98
C SER A 129 2.03 -7.94 -15.91
N GLY A 130 1.54 -9.16 -15.68
CA GLY A 130 2.15 -10.14 -14.80
C GLY A 130 1.18 -10.76 -13.81
N ALA A 131 1.58 -11.88 -13.22
CA ALA A 131 0.78 -12.57 -12.22
C ALA A 131 0.93 -11.88 -10.86
N PHE A 132 -0.12 -11.21 -10.41
CA PHE A 132 -0.17 -10.68 -9.05
C PHE A 132 -0.27 -11.84 -8.04
N PRO A 133 0.45 -11.79 -6.90
CA PRO A 133 0.39 -12.84 -5.89
C PRO A 133 -1.02 -13.05 -5.35
N ASP A 134 -1.34 -14.30 -4.97
CA ASP A 134 -2.61 -14.61 -4.31
C ASP A 134 -2.64 -14.06 -2.88
N TRP A 135 -3.10 -12.82 -2.75
CA TRP A 135 -3.17 -12.06 -1.51
C TRP A 135 -4.14 -12.66 -0.49
N ARG A 136 -5.12 -13.47 -0.93
CA ARG A 136 -6.12 -14.08 -0.03
C ARG A 136 -5.47 -15.01 1.00
N LYS A 137 -4.33 -15.60 0.66
CA LYS A 137 -3.53 -16.44 1.56
C LYS A 137 -2.96 -15.68 2.76
N ALA A 138 -2.85 -14.36 2.67
CA ALA A 138 -2.34 -13.50 3.73
C ALA A 138 -3.44 -13.02 4.72
N VAL A 139 -4.72 -13.26 4.40
CA VAL A 139 -5.86 -12.80 5.21
C VAL A 139 -6.74 -13.94 5.69
N SER A 140 -7.58 -13.63 6.67
CA SER A 140 -8.60 -14.54 7.18
C SER A 140 -9.74 -14.77 6.21
N ALA A 141 -10.37 -15.96 6.25
CA ALA A 141 -11.64 -16.19 5.59
C ALA A 141 -12.72 -15.17 6.03
N ASP A 142 -12.74 -14.80 7.31
CA ASP A 142 -13.73 -13.85 7.86
C ASP A 142 -13.68 -12.49 7.15
N PHE A 143 -12.50 -11.90 6.97
CA PHE A 143 -12.32 -10.64 6.23
C PHE A 143 -12.83 -10.69 4.77
N LEU A 144 -12.78 -11.86 4.15
CA LEU A 144 -13.30 -12.06 2.79
C LEU A 144 -14.82 -12.16 2.75
N ASP A 145 -15.47 -12.37 3.90
CA ASP A 145 -16.92 -12.43 4.00
C ASP A 145 -17.53 -11.05 3.69
N PRO A 146 -18.46 -10.95 2.73
CA PRO A 146 -19.16 -9.71 2.43
C PRO A 146 -19.86 -9.08 3.64
N SER A 147 -20.26 -9.88 4.63
CA SER A 147 -20.91 -9.47 5.87
C SER A 147 -19.95 -9.10 7.00
N TYR A 148 -18.63 -9.22 6.78
CA TYR A 148 -17.62 -8.90 7.79
C TYR A 148 -17.77 -7.47 8.29
N THR A 149 -18.02 -7.35 9.58
CA THR A 149 -17.92 -6.12 10.36
C THR A 149 -16.82 -6.32 11.39
N SER A 150 -15.73 -5.57 11.28
CA SER A 150 -14.57 -5.67 12.18
C SER A 150 -14.98 -5.65 13.66
N ASN A 151 -14.61 -6.69 14.41
CA ASN A 151 -14.68 -6.70 15.86
C ASN A 151 -13.52 -5.87 16.44
N ARG A 152 -13.88 -4.73 17.03
CA ARG A 152 -12.98 -3.70 17.56
C ARG A 152 -12.22 -4.19 18.81
N VAL A 153 -10.90 -4.05 18.81
CA VAL A 153 -10.01 -4.28 19.96
C VAL A 153 -8.93 -3.19 19.97
N HIS A 154 -9.24 -2.07 20.61
CA HIS A 154 -8.42 -0.84 20.60
C HIS A 154 -6.92 -1.02 20.90
N ALA A 155 -6.07 -0.47 20.03
CA ALA A 155 -4.67 -0.16 20.33
C ALA A 155 -4.39 1.28 19.86
N ARG A 156 -3.67 2.09 20.66
CA ARG A 156 -3.38 3.49 20.29
C ARG A 156 -2.10 3.57 19.45
N LYS A 157 -2.09 4.45 18.43
CA LYS A 157 -0.85 4.85 17.73
C LYS A 157 0.18 5.35 18.75
N GLY A 158 1.38 4.79 18.76
CA GLY A 158 2.48 5.35 19.56
C GLY A 158 3.59 4.38 19.95
N HIS A 159 3.35 3.06 19.95
CA HIS A 159 4.38 2.04 20.13
C HIS A 159 4.14 0.89 19.16
N TRP A 160 4.95 0.83 18.11
CA TRP A 160 5.01 -0.34 17.24
C TRP A 160 5.86 -1.41 17.92
N PRO A 161 5.47 -2.69 17.89
CA PRO A 161 6.37 -3.78 18.23
C PRO A 161 7.74 -3.63 17.54
N ASP A 162 8.83 -3.89 18.26
CA ASP A 162 10.22 -3.74 17.77
C ASP A 162 10.52 -4.60 16.53
N CYS A 163 9.69 -5.62 16.26
CA CYS A 163 9.79 -6.46 15.07
C CYS A 163 9.37 -5.77 13.76
N PHE A 164 8.85 -4.54 13.82
CA PHE A 164 8.49 -3.76 12.64
C PHE A 164 9.57 -2.76 12.24
N ASP A 165 9.58 -2.39 10.96
CA ASP A 165 10.20 -1.14 10.55
C ASP A 165 9.21 0.01 10.83
N PRO A 166 9.52 0.94 11.77
CA PRO A 166 8.61 2.04 12.07
C PRO A 166 8.27 2.90 10.85
N ARG A 167 9.17 3.00 9.86
CA ARG A 167 8.94 3.76 8.63
C ARG A 167 7.86 3.10 7.78
N VAL A 168 7.99 1.79 7.53
CA VAL A 168 7.03 1.00 6.75
C VAL A 168 5.64 1.11 7.37
N VAL A 169 5.51 0.94 8.68
CA VAL A 169 4.20 1.01 9.33
C VAL A 169 3.63 2.42 9.30
N SER A 170 4.46 3.43 9.62
CA SER A 170 4.05 4.83 9.63
C SER A 170 3.58 5.30 8.26
N GLU A 171 4.32 4.99 7.20
CA GLU A 171 3.98 5.37 5.83
C GLU A 171 2.74 4.61 5.36
N THR A 172 2.69 3.28 5.55
CA THR A 172 1.56 2.43 5.16
C THR A 172 0.27 2.93 5.78
N CYS A 173 0.31 3.31 7.05
CA CYS A 173 -0.87 3.74 7.81
C CYS A 173 -1.08 5.27 7.85
N SER A 174 -0.32 6.05 7.08
CA SER A 174 -0.29 7.52 7.20
C SER A 174 -1.61 8.21 6.84
N LEU A 175 -2.47 7.55 6.05
CA LEU A 175 -3.75 8.11 5.60
C LEU A 175 -4.83 8.17 6.70
N TRP A 176 -4.74 7.27 7.69
CA TRP A 176 -5.76 7.02 8.69
C TRP A 176 -5.41 7.64 10.03
N ARG A 177 -6.40 8.06 10.82
CA ARG A 177 -6.15 8.75 12.08
C ARG A 177 -5.69 7.82 13.19
N GLY A 178 -6.23 6.60 13.23
CA GLY A 178 -5.89 5.60 14.24
C GLY A 178 -5.81 4.21 13.63
N VAL A 179 -5.02 3.33 14.25
CA VAL A 179 -4.91 1.95 13.80
C VAL A 179 -4.89 1.00 14.99
N GLN A 180 -5.36 -0.20 14.75
CA GLN A 180 -5.39 -1.29 15.70
C GLN A 180 -4.58 -2.47 15.18
N ILE A 181 -3.69 -3.00 16.02
CA ILE A 181 -2.78 -4.08 15.68
C ILE A 181 -3.26 -5.37 16.33
N SER A 182 -3.30 -6.45 15.57
CA SER A 182 -3.59 -7.79 16.06
C SER A 182 -2.58 -8.81 15.52
N ARG A 183 -2.18 -9.74 16.38
CA ARG A 183 -1.28 -10.86 16.03
C ARG A 183 -2.10 -12.14 15.96
N ARG A 184 -1.92 -12.92 14.91
CA ARG A 184 -2.61 -14.22 14.74
C ARG A 184 -1.89 -15.42 15.34
N GLY A 185 -0.64 -15.26 15.77
CA GLY A 185 0.17 -16.32 16.36
C GLY A 185 1.67 -16.09 16.13
N ASP A 186 2.50 -16.99 16.65
CA ASP A 186 3.94 -16.97 16.39
C ASP A 186 4.27 -17.28 14.93
N GLY A 187 5.15 -16.49 14.32
CA GLY A 187 5.54 -16.64 12.91
C GLY A 187 4.49 -16.18 11.87
N MET A 188 3.30 -15.77 12.30
CA MET A 188 2.25 -15.27 11.39
C MET A 188 2.40 -13.76 11.13
N PRO A 189 1.93 -13.27 9.96
CA PRO A 189 1.92 -11.85 9.69
C PRO A 189 1.01 -11.11 10.68
N TRP A 190 1.36 -9.86 10.92
CA TRP A 190 0.57 -8.97 11.76
C TRP A 190 -0.52 -8.30 10.93
N LEU A 191 -1.69 -8.14 11.54
CA LEU A 191 -2.84 -7.51 10.94
C LEU A 191 -3.08 -6.16 11.59
N ILE A 192 -3.15 -5.11 10.78
CA ILE A 192 -3.41 -3.75 11.21
C ILE A 192 -4.73 -3.29 10.58
N THR A 193 -5.70 -2.96 11.40
CA THR A 193 -7.00 -2.43 11.00
C THR A 193 -7.06 -0.94 11.26
N MET A 194 -7.81 -0.19 10.45
CA MET A 194 -7.89 1.27 10.59
C MET A 194 -9.11 1.66 11.42
N GLU A 195 -8.96 2.58 12.37
CA GLU A 195 -10.04 2.98 13.28
C GLU A 195 -11.15 3.73 12.56
N ASP A 196 -10.78 4.61 11.63
CA ASP A 196 -11.67 5.45 10.84
C ASP A 196 -12.06 4.84 9.49
N ASP A 197 -11.59 3.63 9.18
CA ASP A 197 -11.89 2.93 7.94
C ASP A 197 -11.92 1.40 8.13
N PRO A 198 -13.10 0.82 8.42
CA PRO A 198 -13.23 -0.61 8.68
C PRO A 198 -13.05 -1.48 7.42
N ASP A 199 -13.02 -0.86 6.24
CA ASP A 199 -12.84 -1.54 4.97
C ASP A 199 -11.36 -1.67 4.58
N THR A 200 -10.45 -1.10 5.37
CA THR A 200 -9.01 -1.19 5.15
C THR A 200 -8.32 -2.11 6.15
N LEU A 201 -7.46 -2.98 5.61
CA LEU A 201 -6.58 -3.88 6.34
C LEU A 201 -5.15 -3.76 5.80
N ALA A 202 -4.18 -3.54 6.67
CA ALA A 202 -2.77 -3.73 6.36
C ALA A 202 -2.28 -5.05 6.94
N VAL A 203 -1.51 -5.79 6.16
CA VAL A 203 -0.81 -7.01 6.57
C VAL A 203 0.67 -6.71 6.52
N ILE A 204 1.36 -6.86 7.64
CA ILE A 204 2.79 -6.57 7.75
C ILE A 204 3.50 -7.82 8.21
N SER A 205 4.40 -8.32 7.36
CA SER A 205 5.32 -9.37 7.76
C SER A 205 6.26 -8.81 8.82
N PRO A 206 6.39 -9.45 9.99
CA PRO A 206 7.42 -9.03 10.93
C PRO A 206 8.76 -9.15 10.21
N ARG A 207 9.69 -8.24 10.49
CA ARG A 207 11.08 -8.53 10.18
C ARG A 207 11.37 -9.89 10.82
N SER A 208 12.01 -10.78 10.09
CA SER A 208 12.77 -11.84 10.74
C SER A 208 13.77 -11.10 11.62
N LEU A 209 13.39 -10.80 12.87
CA LEU A 209 14.38 -10.68 13.92
C LEU A 209 15.19 -11.96 13.74
N PRO A 210 16.52 -11.88 13.59
CA PRO A 210 17.29 -13.10 13.72
C PRO A 210 16.73 -13.75 14.98
N ARG A 211 16.19 -14.97 14.84
CA ARG A 211 15.96 -15.78 16.03
C ARG A 211 17.27 -15.66 16.81
N PRO A 212 17.26 -15.55 18.13
CA PRO A 212 18.48 -15.77 18.90
C PRO A 212 18.82 -17.28 18.80
N GLU A 213 19.03 -17.79 17.59
CA GLU A 213 20.06 -18.77 17.35
C GLU A 213 21.31 -17.93 17.22
N THR A 214 21.93 -17.65 18.37
CA THR A 214 23.25 -17.04 18.46
C THR A 214 24.12 -17.67 17.37
N PRO A 215 24.53 -16.98 16.29
CA PRO A 215 25.84 -17.32 15.77
C PRO A 215 26.75 -16.84 16.89
N VAL A 216 27.30 -17.78 17.66
CA VAL A 216 28.25 -17.45 18.73
C VAL A 216 29.25 -16.52 18.06
N LEU A 217 29.42 -15.29 18.54
CA LEU A 217 30.28 -14.26 17.92
C LEU A 217 31.66 -14.86 17.53
N THR A 218 32.09 -15.83 18.33
CA THR A 218 33.16 -16.81 18.13
C THR A 218 33.18 -17.49 16.76
N ASP A 219 32.08 -18.10 16.31
CA ASP A 219 32.01 -18.82 15.03
C ASP A 219 32.12 -17.87 13.84
N MET A 220 31.52 -16.68 13.95
CA MET A 220 31.63 -15.65 12.91
C MET A 220 33.04 -15.09 12.83
N LEU A 221 33.67 -14.79 13.97
CA LEU A 221 35.04 -14.29 14.02
C LEU A 221 36.04 -15.36 13.54
N THR A 222 35.81 -16.62 13.86
CA THR A 222 36.60 -17.74 13.34
C THR A 222 36.46 -17.88 11.82
N ALA A 223 35.24 -17.79 11.29
CA ALA A 223 34.97 -17.94 9.85
C ALA A 223 35.61 -16.84 8.99
N ILE A 224 35.75 -15.62 9.51
CA ILE A 224 36.41 -14.50 8.82
C ILE A 224 37.90 -14.37 9.16
N GLY A 225 38.48 -15.35 9.86
CA GLY A 225 39.90 -15.35 10.24
C GLY A 225 40.27 -14.31 11.29
N ARG A 226 39.29 -13.80 12.06
CA ARG A 226 39.45 -12.80 13.12
C ARG A 226 39.23 -13.36 14.54
N ALA A 227 39.58 -14.62 14.74
CA ALA A 227 39.53 -15.24 16.08
C ALA A 227 40.47 -14.55 17.10
N ASP A 228 41.46 -13.77 16.63
CA ASP A 228 42.34 -12.92 17.43
C ASP A 228 41.58 -11.90 18.29
N LEU A 229 40.39 -11.47 17.83
CA LEU A 229 39.57 -10.47 18.53
C LEU A 229 38.81 -11.03 19.73
N LEU A 230 38.85 -12.34 19.97
CA LEU A 230 38.18 -12.99 21.09
C LEU A 230 39.00 -12.93 22.39
N GLU A 231 40.31 -12.75 22.30
CA GLU A 231 41.21 -12.64 23.46
C GLU A 231 41.82 -11.24 23.53
N GLY A 232 41.12 -10.34 24.22
CA GLY A 232 41.55 -8.95 24.41
C GLY A 232 41.07 -8.33 25.72
N GLY A 233 40.90 -9.14 26.77
CA GLY A 233 40.39 -8.71 28.06
C GLY A 233 41.18 -9.29 29.24
N ALA A 234 42.47 -8.98 29.32
CA ALA A 234 43.25 -8.75 30.56
C ALA A 234 44.77 -8.72 30.25
N VAL A 235 45.31 -7.54 29.93
CA VAL A 235 46.26 -6.75 30.75
C VAL A 235 46.13 -5.29 30.31
#